data_AF-A0A4R1W9E7-F1
#
_entry.id   AF-A0A4R1W9E7-F1
#
_cell.length_a   1.000
_cell.length_b   1.000
_cell.length_c   1.000
_cell.angle_alpha   90.00
_cell.angle_beta   90.00
_cell.angle_gamma   90.00
#
_symmetry.space_group_name_H-M   'P 1'
#
loop_
_entity.id
_entity.type
_entity.pdbx_description
1 polymer ?
#
loop_
_entity_poly.entity_id
_entity_poly.type
_entity_poly.pdbx_seq_one_letter_code
_entity_poly.pdbx_strand_id
1 'polypeptide(L)' 'MLSPHSLGQSVRRVRMRWIGHELHAGVDLVVDTFDGAEAHRLAHNAEHEVTHAVPRLRKAVVHAYPAEFAGHGHAGP' A
#
# COMPACT_ATOMS: atom_id res chain seq x y z
N MET A 1 -8.89 8.28 -26.41
CA MET A 1 -7.61 8.43 -25.69
C MET A 1 -7.92 8.61 -24.21
N LEU A 2 -7.79 7.57 -23.39
CA LEU A 2 -7.93 7.69 -21.94
C LEU A 2 -6.58 8.14 -21.38
N SER A 3 -6.54 9.28 -20.72
CA SER A 3 -5.34 9.80 -20.04
C SER A 3 -4.97 8.90 -18.86
N PRO A 4 -3.71 8.46 -18.69
CA PRO A 4 -3.30 7.60 -17.59
C PRO A 4 -2.94 8.43 -16.35
N HIS A 5 -3.88 9.18 -15.75
CA HIS A 5 -3.57 9.96 -14.53
C HIS A 5 -4.73 10.02 -13.53
N SER A 6 -5.45 8.91 -13.31
CA SER A 6 -6.44 8.84 -12.23
C SER A 6 -6.61 7.41 -11.71
N LEU A 7 -5.54 6.87 -11.16
CA LEU A 7 -5.63 5.84 -10.14
C LEU A 7 -4.85 6.46 -8.97
N GLY A 8 -5.48 7.24 -8.09
CA GLY A 8 -6.35 6.64 -7.09
C GLY A 8 -5.57 5.51 -6.40
N GLN A 9 -5.18 5.70 -5.14
CA GLN A 9 -4.39 4.75 -4.36
C GLN A 9 -4.80 3.28 -4.63
N SER A 10 -3.81 2.40 -4.86
CA SER A 10 -4.07 0.99 -5.18
C SER A 10 -3.25 0.04 -4.30
N VAL A 11 -3.79 -1.16 -4.07
CA VAL A 11 -3.11 -2.20 -3.29
C VAL A 11 -2.29 -3.08 -4.23
N ARG A 12 -0.97 -3.09 -4.08
CA ARG A 12 -0.07 -3.94 -4.88
C ARG A 12 0.06 -5.34 -4.32
N ARG A 13 0.10 -5.47 -2.98
CA ARG A 13 0.29 -6.75 -2.32
C ARG A 13 -0.21 -6.71 -0.89
N VAL A 14 -0.81 -7.82 -0.46
CA VAL A 14 -1.10 -8.10 0.94
C VAL A 14 -0.47 -9.43 1.31
N ARG A 15 0.19 -9.47 2.46
CA ARG A 15 0.71 -10.71 3.07
C ARG A 15 0.22 -10.76 4.49
N MET A 16 -0.25 -11.92 4.92
CA MET A 16 -0.68 -12.13 6.29
C MET A 16 -0.02 -13.38 6.86
N ARG A 17 0.26 -13.33 8.16
CA ARG A 17 0.80 -14.46 8.90
C ARG A 17 0.07 -14.58 10.22
N TRP A 18 -0.28 -15.81 10.56
CA TRP A 18 -0.74 -16.17 11.88
C TRP A 18 0.44 -16.38 12.83
N ILE A 19 0.39 -15.78 14.01
CA ILE A 19 1.39 -15.95 15.07
C ILE A 19 0.63 -16.19 16.39
N GLY A 20 0.73 -17.40 16.93
CA GLY A 20 0.04 -17.79 18.16
C GLY A 20 -1.47 -17.76 18.01
N HIS A 21 -2.12 -16.68 18.43
CA HIS A 21 -3.57 -16.48 18.37
C HIS A 21 -3.97 -15.18 17.64
N GLU A 22 -3.02 -14.51 16.98
CA GLU A 22 -3.20 -13.22 16.33
C GLU A 22 -2.74 -13.27 14.87
N LEU A 23 -3.36 -12.42 14.03
CA LEU A 23 -2.92 -12.14 12.66
C LEU A 23 -2.00 -10.92 12.65
N HIS A 24 -1.02 -10.96 11.76
CA HIS A 24 -0.16 -9.83 11.42
C HIS A 24 -0.18 -9.64 9.90
N ALA A 25 -0.23 -8.39 9.44
CA ALA A 25 -0.30 -8.06 8.02
C ALA A 25 0.85 -7.16 7.56
N GLY A 26 1.27 -7.35 6.32
CA GLY A 26 2.08 -6.41 5.56
C GLY A 26 1.35 -6.03 4.27
N VAL A 27 1.27 -4.73 3.98
CA VAL A 27 0.57 -4.18 2.81
C VAL A 27 1.52 -3.26 2.04
N ASP A 28 1.57 -3.45 0.73
CA ASP A 28 2.27 -2.56 -0.20
C ASP A 28 1.21 -1.74 -0.96
N LEU A 29 1.17 -0.42 -0.74
CA LEU A 29 0.28 0.52 -1.41
C LEU A 29 1.02 1.31 -2.48
N VAL A 30 0.36 1.57 -3.60
CA VAL A 30 0.81 2.52 -4.62
C VAL A 30 -0.02 3.80 -4.46
N VAL A 31 0.65 4.95 -4.32
CA VAL A 31 0.04 6.27 -4.11
C VAL A 31 0.47 7.22 -5.22
N ASP A 32 -0.37 8.19 -5.55
CA ASP A 32 -0.13 9.20 -6.60
C ASP A 32 0.61 10.45 -6.09
N THR A 33 1.10 10.41 -4.86
CA THR A 33 1.87 11.49 -4.23
C THR A 33 3.34 11.12 -4.05
N PHE A 34 4.21 12.12 -4.22
CA PHE A 34 5.64 12.05 -3.89
C PHE A 34 5.95 12.79 -2.57
N ASP A 35 4.96 13.45 -1.95
CA ASP A 35 5.13 14.05 -0.63
C ASP A 35 5.15 12.94 0.43
N GLY A 36 6.28 12.81 1.13
CA GLY A 36 6.46 11.83 2.19
C GLY A 36 5.45 11.98 3.33
N ALA A 37 5.00 13.21 3.64
CA ALA A 37 4.03 13.44 4.70
C ALA A 37 2.63 12.97 4.29
N GLU A 38 2.21 13.24 3.05
CA GLU A 38 0.96 12.71 2.50
C GLU A 38 0.99 11.19 2.35
N ALA A 39 2.07 10.63 1.81
CA ALA A 39 2.24 9.18 1.69
C ALA A 39 2.20 8.48 3.06
N HIS A 40 2.83 9.07 4.09
CA HIS A 40 2.75 8.57 5.46
C HIS A 40 1.33 8.62 6.02
N ARG A 41 0.60 9.72 5.80
CA ARG A 41 -0.81 9.84 6.22
C ARG A 41 -1.69 8.76 5.58
N LEU A 42 -1.54 8.51 4.28
CA LEU A 42 -2.27 7.45 3.58
C LEU A 42 -1.94 6.06 4.14
N ALA A 43 -0.65 5.77 4.36
CA ALA A 43 -0.22 4.51 4.96
C ALA A 43 -0.77 4.31 6.37
N HIS A 44 -0.76 5.37 7.20
CA HIS A 44 -1.30 5.33 8.56
C HIS A 44 -2.81 5.11 8.59
N ASN A 45 -3.55 5.80 7.72
CA ASN A 45 -5.00 5.60 7.60
C ASN A 45 -5.33 4.16 7.18
N ALA A 46 -4.61 3.62 6.20
CA ALA A 46 -4.79 2.24 5.76
C ALA A 46 -4.46 1.22 6.86
N GLU A 47 -3.39 1.44 7.65
CA GLU A 47 -3.07 0.63 8.82
C GLU A 47 -4.26 0.62 9.80
N HIS A 48 -4.76 1.81 10.12
CA HIS A 48 -5.88 1.98 11.05
C HIS A 48 -7.13 1.25 10.54
N GLU A 49 -7.55 1.51 9.31
CA GLU A 49 -8.74 0.89 8.71
C GLU A 49 -8.65 -0.64 8.67
N VAL A 50 -7.53 -1.18 8.17
CA VAL A 50 -7.36 -2.64 8.04
C VAL A 50 -7.31 -3.31 9.41
N THR A 51 -6.63 -2.71 10.39
CA THR A 51 -6.55 -3.25 11.75
C THR A 51 -7.93 -3.29 12.43
N HIS A 52 -8.79 -2.30 12.17
CA HIS A 52 -10.15 -2.28 12.72
C HIS A 52 -11.12 -3.21 11.97
N ALA A 53 -10.95 -3.35 10.65
CA ALA A 53 -11.86 -4.13 9.81
C ALA A 53 -11.61 -5.64 9.89
N VAL A 54 -10.39 -6.08 10.16
CA VAL A 54 -10.01 -7.51 10.13
C VAL A 54 -9.96 -8.08 11.56
N PRO A 55 -10.85 -9.04 11.90
CA PRO A 55 -10.83 -9.66 13.22
C PRO A 55 -9.48 -10.31 13.54
N ARG A 56 -9.03 -10.14 14.79
CA ARG A 56 -7.78 -10.71 15.34
C ARG A 56 -6.50 -10.21 14.66
N LEU A 57 -6.57 -9.23 13.76
CA LEU A 57 -5.40 -8.55 13.23
C LEU A 57 -4.83 -7.63 14.30
N ARG A 58 -3.65 -7.96 14.82
CA ARG A 58 -3.02 -7.20 15.90
C ARG A 58 -2.24 -6.00 15.40
N LYS A 59 -1.64 -6.12 14.21
CA LYS A 59 -0.81 -5.10 13.58
C LYS A 59 -0.80 -5.27 12.06
N ALA A 60 -0.91 -4.16 11.35
CA ALA A 60 -0.56 -4.06 9.93
C ALA A 60 0.65 -3.14 9.76
N VAL A 61 1.58 -3.50 8.88
CA VAL A 61 2.63 -2.58 8.41
C VAL A 61 2.31 -2.22 6.98
N VAL A 62 2.16 -0.93 6.70
CA VAL A 62 1.81 -0.41 5.38
C VAL A 62 2.97 0.39 4.81
N HIS A 63 3.47 -0.03 3.65
CA HIS A 63 4.46 0.73 2.89
C HIS A 63 3.77 1.40 1.70
N ALA A 64 3.86 2.72 1.62
CA ALA A 64 3.41 3.49 0.47
C ALA A 64 4.58 3.74 -0.49
N TYR A 65 4.35 3.42 -1.77
CA TYR A 65 5.28 3.67 -2.86
C TYR A 65 4.62 4.64 -3.84
N PRO A 66 5.33 5.66 -4.33
CA PRO A 66 4.78 6.48 -5.39
C PRO A 66 4.52 5.59 -6.63
N ALA A 67 3.46 5.92 -7.36
CA ALA A 67 3.21 5.32 -8.67
C ALA A 67 4.42 5.60 -9.56
N GLU A 68 5.02 4.53 -10.08
CA GLU A 68 5.98 4.68 -11.16
C GLU A 68 5.22 5.23 -12.36
N PHE A 69 5.62 6.41 -12.83
CA PHE A 69 5.17 6.86 -14.14
C PHE A 69 5.60 5.79 -15.14
N ALA A 70 4.66 5.14 -15.81
CA ALA A 70 4.94 4.20 -16.88
C ALA A 70 5.61 4.96 -18.04
N GLY A 71 6.91 5.12 -17.94
CA GLY A 71 7.79 5.75 -18.92
C GLY A 71 9.21 5.36 -18.54
N HIS A 72 9.89 4.71 -19.48
CA HIS A 72 11.18 4.00 -19.35
C HIS A 72 11.02 2.54 -18.96
N GLY A 73 10.67 1.73 -19.97
CA GLY A 73 10.99 0.31 -19.94
C GLY A 73 12.49 0.16 -19.75
N HIS A 74 12.89 -0.36 -18.59
CA HIS A 74 14.24 -0.85 -18.40
C HIS A 74 14.35 -2.14 -19.20
N ALA A 75 14.78 -2.02 -20.47
CA ALA A 75 15.38 -3.12 -21.19
C ALA A 75 16.61 -3.57 -20.39
N GLY A 76 16.47 -4.68 -19.68
CA GLY A 76 17.58 -5.45 -19.11
C GLY A 76 17.87 -6.66 -20.00
N PRO A 77 19.12 -7.16 -19.97
CA PRO A 77 19.86 -7.73 -21.11
C PRO A 77 19.26 -8.99 -21.74
#